data_AF-A0A172ZFL7-F1
#
_entry.id   AF-A0A172ZFL7-F1
#
_cell.length_a   1.000
_cell.length_b   1.000
_cell.length_c   1.000
_cell.angle_alpha   90.00
_cell.angle_beta   90.00
_cell.angle_gamma   90.00
#
_symmetry.space_group_name_H-M   'P 1'
#
loop_
_entity.id
_entity.type
_entity.pdbx_description
1 polymer ?
#
loop_
_entity_poly.entity_id
_entity_poly.type
_entity_poly.pdbx_seq_one_letter_code
_entity_poly.pdbx_strand_id
1 'polypeptide(L)'
;MYYVNREQIERRIHALDEVRTALMQVASAWDGSLTSGMVQERALHLAVECVTDIGSYLIDGFIMRDASSYEDIVDIMLDEKVVDPDTAAQLMELVRLRRPLVQDYYDWPRGELHALTPVMPEVLHTFIEQISSYLDQELGTSTSS
;
A
#
# COMPACT_ATOMS: atom_id res chain seq x y z
N MET A 1 14.83 -9.58 20.70
CA MET A 1 15.11 -8.25 20.11
C MET A 1 14.60 -8.34 18.69
N TYR A 2 13.61 -7.51 18.33
CA TYR A 2 13.11 -7.46 16.96
C TYR A 2 14.24 -7.03 16.02
N TYR A 3 14.32 -7.63 14.84
CA TYR A 3 15.25 -7.21 13.80
C TYR A 3 14.44 -6.58 12.67
N VAL A 4 13.98 -5.36 12.92
CA VAL A 4 13.18 -4.60 11.95
C VAL A 4 14.13 -3.90 10.99
N ASN A 5 14.00 -4.21 9.70
CA ASN A 5 14.77 -3.54 8.66
C ASN A 5 14.12 -2.20 8.28
N ARG A 6 14.28 -1.19 9.15
CA ARG A 6 13.65 0.13 8.99
C ARG A 6 14.03 0.78 7.65
N GLU A 7 15.29 0.66 7.23
CA GLU A 7 15.76 1.20 5.96
C GLU A 7 14.98 0.61 4.77
N GLN A 8 14.71 -0.70 4.80
CA GLN A 8 13.93 -1.33 3.72
C GLN A 8 12.48 -0.84 3.72
N ILE A 9 11.86 -0.67 4.88
CA ILE A 9 10.49 -0.13 4.99
C ILE A 9 10.45 1.32 4.48
N GLU A 10 11.39 2.17 4.90
CA GLU A 10 11.49 3.58 4.47
C GLU A 10 11.62 3.71 2.95
N ARG A 11 12.39 2.84 2.30
CA ARG A 11 12.49 2.80 0.83
C ARG A 11 11.15 2.52 0.15
N ARG A 12 10.31 1.65 0.73
CA ARG A 12 8.97 1.35 0.18
C ARG A 12 8.00 2.49 0.47
N ILE A 13 8.08 3.11 1.65
CA ILE A 13 7.30 4.32 1.95
C ILE A 13 7.58 5.42 0.93
N HIS A 14 8.85 5.64 0.59
CA HIS A 14 9.21 6.63 -0.43
C HIS A 14 8.64 6.29 -1.81
N ALA A 15 8.76 5.03 -2.24
CA ALA A 15 8.14 4.58 -3.49
C ALA A 15 6.61 4.71 -3.47
N LEU A 16 5.97 4.44 -2.32
CA LEU A 16 4.53 4.57 -2.15
C LEU A 16 4.07 6.04 -2.23
N ASP A 17 4.89 6.98 -1.77
CA ASP A 17 4.63 8.43 -1.90
C ASP A 17 4.63 8.91 -3.37
N GLU A 18 5.57 8.39 -4.18
CA GLU A 18 5.58 8.63 -5.63
C GLU A 18 4.33 8.04 -6.31
N VAL A 19 3.95 6.82 -5.93
CA VAL A 19 2.73 6.16 -6.41
C VAL A 19 1.48 6.94 -6.03
N ARG A 20 1.39 7.43 -4.78
CA ARG A 20 0.31 8.30 -4.30
C ARG A 20 0.18 9.53 -5.20
N THR A 21 1.31 10.16 -5.52
CA THR A 21 1.37 11.34 -6.39
C THR A 21 0.87 11.02 -7.80
N ALA A 22 1.27 9.89 -8.38
CA ALA A 22 0.80 9.47 -9.69
C ALA A 22 -0.71 9.21 -9.73
N LEU A 23 -1.26 8.54 -8.70
CA LEU A 23 -2.70 8.30 -8.55
C LEU A 23 -3.49 9.61 -8.45
N MET A 24 -3.00 10.56 -7.64
CA MET A 24 -3.61 11.88 -7.51
C MET A 24 -3.62 12.65 -8.84
N GLN A 25 -2.49 12.65 -9.56
CA GLN A 25 -2.37 13.33 -10.85
C GLN A 25 -3.31 12.73 -11.90
N VAL A 26 -3.30 11.40 -12.06
CA VAL A 26 -4.13 10.73 -13.06
C VAL A 26 -5.62 10.83 -12.75
N ALA A 27 -6.00 10.82 -11.47
CA ALA A 27 -7.38 11.06 -11.05
C ALA A 27 -7.84 12.49 -11.40
N SER A 28 -6.99 13.49 -11.14
CA SER A 28 -7.31 14.90 -11.37
C SER A 28 -7.37 15.29 -12.85
N ALA A 29 -6.62 14.60 -13.70
CA ALA A 29 -6.47 14.89 -15.13
C ALA A 29 -6.97 13.73 -16.01
N TRP A 30 -7.94 12.95 -15.52
CA TRP A 30 -8.44 11.79 -16.24
C TRP A 30 -9.06 12.19 -17.60
N ASP A 31 -8.53 11.62 -18.67
CA ASP A 31 -8.94 11.89 -20.05
C ASP A 31 -9.41 10.64 -20.82
N GLY A 32 -9.42 9.47 -20.16
CA GLY A 32 -9.75 8.19 -20.78
C GLY A 32 -8.73 7.71 -21.81
N SER A 33 -7.57 8.36 -21.93
CA SER A 33 -6.53 7.98 -22.89
C SER A 33 -5.82 6.69 -22.47
N LEU A 34 -5.21 6.01 -23.45
CA LEU A 34 -4.38 4.82 -23.20
C LEU A 34 -3.27 5.12 -22.19
N THR A 35 -2.66 6.30 -22.27
CA THR A 35 -1.58 6.71 -21.35
C THR A 35 -2.11 6.87 -19.93
N SER A 36 -3.21 7.59 -19.73
CA SER A 36 -3.83 7.72 -18.39
C SER A 36 -4.27 6.37 -17.85
N GLY A 37 -4.85 5.51 -18.68
CA GLY A 37 -5.19 4.13 -18.33
C GLY A 37 -4.00 3.31 -17.85
N MET A 38 -2.87 3.36 -18.57
CA MET A 38 -1.64 2.67 -18.18
C MET A 38 -1.02 3.24 -16.90
N VAL A 39 -1.11 4.57 -16.68
CA VAL A 39 -0.62 5.21 -15.46
C VAL A 39 -1.40 4.72 -14.25
N GLN A 40 -2.74 4.74 -14.29
CA GLN A 40 -3.54 4.24 -13.15
C GLN A 40 -3.29 2.76 -12.88
N GLU A 41 -3.18 1.92 -13.92
CA GLU A 41 -2.93 0.48 -13.76
C GLU A 41 -1.61 0.23 -13.06
N ARG A 42 -0.55 0.90 -13.52
CA ARG A 42 0.77 0.75 -12.93
C ARG A 42 0.81 1.31 -11.52
N ALA A 43 0.15 2.43 -11.27
CA ALA A 43 0.14 3.04 -9.95
C ALA A 43 -0.66 2.19 -8.94
N LEU A 44 -1.83 1.67 -9.31
CA LEU A 44 -2.60 0.75 -8.45
C LEU A 44 -1.82 -0.55 -8.19
N HIS A 45 -1.19 -1.13 -9.21
CA HIS A 45 -0.35 -2.32 -9.03
C HIS A 45 0.82 -2.04 -8.08
N LEU A 46 1.54 -0.93 -8.26
CA LEU A 46 2.63 -0.58 -7.35
C LEU A 46 2.15 -0.27 -5.94
N ALA A 47 0.96 0.31 -5.77
CA ALA A 47 0.36 0.52 -4.47
C ALA A 47 0.10 -0.81 -3.75
N VAL A 48 -0.45 -1.82 -4.47
CA VAL A 48 -0.61 -3.18 -3.95
C VAL A 48 0.73 -3.72 -3.45
N GLU A 49 1.74 -3.77 -4.30
CA GLU A 49 3.03 -4.40 -3.96
C GLU A 49 3.75 -3.64 -2.84
N CYS A 50 3.71 -2.31 -2.81
CA CYS A 50 4.31 -1.53 -1.74
C CYS A 50 3.64 -1.79 -0.38
N VAL A 51 2.30 -1.81 -0.33
CA VAL A 51 1.55 -2.10 0.89
C VAL A 51 1.89 -3.50 1.41
N THR A 52 1.90 -4.50 0.53
CA THR A 52 2.17 -5.89 0.94
C THR A 52 3.64 -6.13 1.29
N ASP A 53 4.57 -5.47 0.62
CA ASP A 53 5.99 -5.52 0.97
C ASP A 53 6.21 -4.92 2.36
N ILE A 54 5.64 -3.74 2.64
CA ILE A 54 5.75 -3.09 3.95
C ILE A 54 5.16 -4.00 5.03
N GLY A 55 3.96 -4.54 4.81
CA GLY A 55 3.33 -5.49 5.74
C GLY A 55 4.19 -6.73 5.98
N SER A 56 4.78 -7.30 4.92
CA SER A 56 5.67 -8.48 5.04
C SER A 56 6.93 -8.16 5.86
N TYR A 57 7.55 -6.98 5.66
CA TYR A 57 8.71 -6.57 6.46
C TYR A 57 8.36 -6.34 7.93
N LEU A 58 7.14 -5.87 8.22
CA LEU A 58 6.66 -5.73 9.60
C LEU A 58 6.43 -7.10 10.24
N ILE A 59 5.76 -8.01 9.52
CA ILE A 59 5.51 -9.38 9.97
C ILE A 59 6.82 -10.08 10.33
N ASP A 60 7.79 -10.07 9.42
CA ASP A 60 9.11 -10.68 9.63
C ASP A 60 9.88 -9.99 10.76
N GLY A 61 9.87 -8.65 10.78
CA GLY A 61 10.65 -7.85 11.73
C GLY A 61 10.17 -7.97 13.18
N PHE A 62 8.85 -8.04 13.36
CA PHE A 62 8.18 -8.15 14.65
C PHE A 62 7.79 -9.58 15.03
N ILE A 63 8.14 -10.58 14.22
CA ILE A 63 7.86 -12.01 14.49
C ILE A 63 6.35 -12.22 14.71
N MET A 64 5.53 -11.63 13.83
CA MET A 64 4.08 -11.85 13.79
C MET A 64 3.78 -13.24 13.21
N ARG A 65 2.50 -13.61 13.11
CA ARG A 65 2.11 -14.86 12.44
C ARG A 65 2.44 -14.79 10.94
N ASP A 66 2.79 -15.93 10.34
CA ASP A 66 3.03 -16.02 8.90
C ASP A 66 1.78 -15.65 8.09
N ALA A 67 1.98 -14.91 7.00
CA ALA A 67 0.94 -14.60 6.02
C ALA A 67 0.87 -15.65 4.90
N SER A 68 -0.34 -16.00 4.49
CA SER A 68 -0.62 -16.97 3.43
C SER A 68 -1.09 -16.35 2.11
N SER A 69 -1.45 -15.06 2.13
CA SER A 69 -1.96 -14.31 0.98
C SER A 69 -1.78 -12.80 1.20
N TYR A 70 -2.14 -11.99 0.19
CA TYR A 70 -2.03 -10.53 0.27
C TYR A 70 -3.10 -9.96 1.22
N GLU A 71 -4.31 -10.53 1.17
CA GLU A 71 -5.40 -10.24 2.10
C GLU A 71 -4.99 -10.57 3.54
N ASP A 72 -4.32 -11.71 3.74
CA ASP A 72 -3.86 -12.14 5.06
C ASP A 72 -2.79 -11.20 5.66
N ILE A 73 -1.95 -10.57 4.82
CA ILE A 73 -1.02 -9.51 5.27
C ILE A 73 -1.81 -8.32 5.86
N VAL A 74 -2.89 -7.90 5.19
CA VAL A 74 -3.73 -6.79 5.67
C VAL A 74 -4.44 -7.17 6.97
N ASP A 75 -4.96 -8.39 7.07
CA ASP A 75 -5.60 -8.89 8.30
C ASP A 75 -4.60 -8.94 9.47
N ILE A 76 -3.35 -9.38 9.25
CA ILE A 76 -2.32 -9.36 10.29
C ILE A 76 -2.00 -7.94 10.75
N MET A 77 -1.85 -6.99 9.81
CA MET A 77 -1.61 -5.58 10.17
C MET A 77 -2.76 -5.00 11.00
N LEU A 78 -4.00 -5.42 10.75
CA LEU A 78 -5.16 -5.03 11.57
C LEU A 78 -5.13 -5.69 12.95
N ASP A 79 -4.91 -7.01 13.02
CA ASP A 79 -4.86 -7.78 14.25
C ASP A 79 -3.79 -7.24 15.23
N GLU A 80 -2.62 -6.90 14.67
CA GLU A 80 -1.46 -6.34 15.39
C GLU A 80 -1.56 -4.83 15.59
N LYS A 81 -2.69 -4.21 15.21
CA LYS A 81 -2.99 -2.77 15.36
C LYS A 81 -1.97 -1.84 14.70
N VAL A 82 -1.34 -2.31 13.63
CA VAL A 82 -0.48 -1.50 12.75
C VAL A 82 -1.34 -0.47 12.02
N VAL A 83 -2.52 -0.88 11.56
CA VAL A 83 -3.49 -0.03 10.86
C VAL A 83 -4.83 -0.07 11.58
N ASP A 84 -5.64 0.97 11.42
CA ASP A 84 -7.02 0.97 11.92
C ASP A 84 -7.98 0.20 10.99
N PRO A 85 -9.21 -0.12 11.46
CA PRO A 85 -10.18 -0.87 10.66
C PRO A 85 -10.60 -0.19 9.35
N ASP A 86 -10.63 1.14 9.29
CA ASP A 86 -11.06 1.88 8.12
C ASP A 86 -9.98 1.82 7.03
N THR A 87 -8.71 2.02 7.39
CA THR A 87 -7.56 1.81 6.50
C THR A 87 -7.52 0.35 6.04
N ALA A 88 -7.63 -0.61 6.94
CA ALA A 88 -7.58 -2.03 6.59
C ALA A 88 -8.66 -2.42 5.56
N ALA A 89 -9.89 -1.93 5.73
CA ALA A 89 -10.96 -2.18 4.78
C ALA A 89 -10.65 -1.66 3.36
N GLN A 90 -10.05 -0.48 3.25
CA GLN A 90 -9.65 0.10 1.96
C GLN A 90 -8.46 -0.64 1.33
N LEU A 91 -7.48 -1.03 2.14
CA LEU A 91 -6.33 -1.82 1.69
C LEU A 91 -6.76 -3.21 1.22
N MET A 92 -7.78 -3.80 1.84
CA MET A 92 -8.37 -5.07 1.41
C MET A 92 -8.93 -4.98 -0.02
N GLU A 93 -9.64 -3.91 -0.36
CA GLU A 93 -10.11 -3.66 -1.72
C GLU A 93 -8.94 -3.45 -2.70
N LEU A 94 -7.88 -2.75 -2.26
CA LEU A 94 -6.68 -2.54 -3.07
C LEU A 94 -5.98 -3.87 -3.41
N VAL A 95 -5.66 -4.70 -2.42
CA VAL A 95 -4.88 -5.93 -2.65
C VAL A 95 -5.63 -6.97 -3.51
N ARG A 96 -6.97 -6.94 -3.48
CA ARG A 96 -7.82 -7.75 -4.39
C ARG A 96 -7.64 -7.39 -5.86
N LEU A 97 -7.17 -6.17 -6.18
CA LEU A 97 -6.86 -5.77 -7.55
C LEU A 97 -5.63 -6.46 -8.13
N ARG A 98 -4.80 -7.12 -7.31
CA ARG A 98 -3.57 -7.74 -7.78
C ARG A 98 -3.83 -8.66 -8.97
N ARG A 99 -4.75 -9.62 -8.82
CA ARG A 99 -5.06 -10.60 -9.87
C ARG A 99 -5.60 -9.92 -11.14
N PRO A 100 -6.64 -9.04 -11.08
CA PRO A 100 -7.07 -8.25 -12.23
C PRO A 100 -5.94 -7.50 -12.95
N LEU A 101 -5.03 -6.89 -12.22
CA LEU A 101 -3.97 -6.05 -12.79
C LEU A 101 -2.79 -6.86 -13.38
N VAL A 102 -2.49 -8.05 -12.85
CA VAL A 102 -1.27 -8.79 -13.24
C VAL A 102 -1.52 -10.10 -13.97
N GLN A 103 -2.70 -10.69 -13.84
CA GLN A 103 -3.06 -11.96 -14.48
C GLN A 103 -4.20 -11.78 -15.47
N ASP A 104 -5.26 -11.09 -15.06
CA ASP A 104 -6.48 -10.90 -15.86
C ASP A 104 -6.47 -9.53 -16.59
N TYR A 105 -5.27 -9.00 -16.88
CA TYR A 105 -5.04 -7.66 -17.45
C TYR A 105 -5.67 -7.44 -18.84
N TYR A 106 -6.07 -8.53 -19.51
CA TYR A 106 -6.74 -8.52 -20.80
C TYR A 106 -8.22 -8.11 -20.68
N ASP A 107 -8.83 -8.30 -19.51
CA ASP A 107 -10.23 -7.92 -19.20
C ASP A 107 -10.33 -6.59 -18.44
N TRP A 108 -9.20 -5.97 -18.08
CA TRP A 108 -9.20 -4.70 -17.34
C TRP A 108 -9.80 -3.55 -18.18
N PRO A 109 -10.81 -2.80 -17.67
CA PRO A 109 -11.48 -1.72 -18.38
C PRO A 109 -10.62 -0.45 -18.42
N ARG A 110 -9.47 -0.50 -19.11
CA ARG A 110 -8.42 0.54 -19.14
C ARG A 110 -8.91 1.95 -19.50
N GLY A 111 -9.99 2.05 -20.28
CA GLY A 111 -10.59 3.32 -20.70
C GLY A 111 -11.45 4.00 -19.63
N GLU A 112 -11.65 3.37 -18.47
CA GLU A 112 -12.45 3.88 -17.36
C GLU A 112 -11.57 4.18 -16.14
N LEU A 113 -11.90 5.25 -15.41
CA LEU A 113 -11.21 5.56 -14.15
C LEU A 113 -11.68 4.57 -13.09
N HIS A 114 -10.76 3.76 -12.57
CA HIS A 114 -11.11 2.81 -11.51
C HIS A 114 -11.49 3.56 -10.22
N ALA A 115 -12.50 3.07 -9.49
CA ALA A 115 -13.06 3.75 -8.32
C ALA A 115 -12.04 3.95 -7.17
N LEU A 116 -11.05 3.06 -7.06
CA LEU A 116 -9.96 3.22 -6.09
C LEU A 116 -8.95 4.29 -6.48
N THR A 117 -8.79 4.62 -7.78
CA THR A 117 -7.79 5.61 -8.23
C THR A 117 -7.90 6.97 -7.53
N PRO A 118 -9.09 7.60 -7.39
CA PRO A 118 -9.23 8.87 -6.67
C PRO A 118 -9.22 8.74 -5.14
N VAL A 119 -9.45 7.55 -4.59
CA VAL A 119 -9.58 7.32 -3.12
C VAL A 119 -8.24 6.94 -2.49
N MET A 120 -7.46 6.12 -3.18
CA MET A 120 -6.19 5.59 -2.66
C MET A 120 -5.17 6.66 -2.28
N PRO A 121 -5.07 7.85 -2.91
CA PRO A 121 -4.11 8.84 -2.46
C PRO A 121 -4.20 9.15 -0.95
N GLU A 122 -5.42 9.40 -0.45
CA GLU A 122 -5.62 9.70 0.98
C GLU A 122 -5.39 8.48 1.86
N VAL A 123 -5.92 7.31 1.46
CA VAL A 123 -5.74 6.05 2.21
C VAL A 123 -4.26 5.70 2.34
N LEU A 124 -3.47 5.85 1.28
CA LEU A 124 -2.03 5.58 1.30
C LEU A 124 -1.27 6.59 2.15
N HIS A 125 -1.71 7.85 2.21
CA HIS A 125 -1.15 8.83 3.14
C HIS A 125 -1.38 8.42 4.59
N THR A 126 -2.62 8.12 4.97
CA THR A 126 -2.96 7.62 6.32
C THR A 126 -2.20 6.35 6.66
N PHE A 127 -2.09 5.40 5.72
CA PHE A 127 -1.30 4.19 5.90
C PHE A 127 0.16 4.50 6.23
N ILE A 128 0.81 5.42 5.49
CA ILE A 128 2.21 5.82 5.75
C ILE A 128 2.37 6.41 7.16
N GLU A 129 1.43 7.25 7.60
CA GLU A 129 1.44 7.81 8.95
C GLU A 129 1.31 6.73 10.02
N GLN A 130 0.44 5.75 9.81
CA GLN A 130 0.23 4.61 10.69
C GLN A 130 1.48 3.73 10.81
N ILE A 131 2.13 3.39 9.69
CA ILE A 131 3.39 2.63 9.70
C ILE A 131 4.48 3.38 10.47
N SER A 132 4.61 4.69 10.23
CA SER A 132 5.60 5.52 10.91
C SER A 132 5.36 5.56 12.41
N SER A 133 4.09 5.75 12.83
CA SER A 133 3.72 5.75 14.24
C SER A 133 3.96 4.40 14.91
N TYR A 134 3.62 3.30 14.25
CA TYR A 134 3.84 1.95 14.76
C TYR A 134 5.33 1.65 14.97
N LEU A 135 6.17 1.98 13.98
CA LEU A 135 7.62 1.82 14.10
C LEU A 135 8.22 2.63 15.25
N ASP A 136 7.78 3.88 15.42
CA ASP A 136 8.27 4.75 16.49
C ASP A 136 7.81 4.28 17.88
N GLN A 137 6.61 3.70 17.99
CA GLN A 137 6.10 3.12 19.25
C GLN A 137 6.88 1.87 19.65
N GLU A 138 7.11 0.95 18.71
CA GLU A 138 7.71 -0.35 19.01
C GLU A 138 9.24 -0.31 19.13
N LEU A 139 9.91 0.59 18.39
CA LEU A 139 11.38 0.73 18.40
C LEU A 139 11.87 1.87 19.29
N GLY A 140 10.96 2.74 19.75
CA GLY A 140 11.26 3.98 20.43
C GLY A 140 11.74 5.07 19.46
N THR A 141 11.38 6.33 19.73
CA THR A 141 11.92 7.46 18.97
C THR A 141 13.44 7.50 19.16
N SER A 142 14.18 7.20 18.11
CA SER A 142 15.63 7.42 18.07
C SER A 142 15.90 8.91 17.94
N THR A 143 15.56 9.69 18.96
CA THR A 143 16.00 11.08 19.09
C THR A 143 17.46 11.05 19.54
N SER A 144 18.35 10.71 18.61
CA SER A 144 19.77 11.01 18.73
C SER A 144 19.89 12.54 18.86
N SER A 145 20.41 12.97 20.00
CA SER A 145 20.78 14.36 20.29
C SER A 145 21.91 14.85 19.37
#